data_AF-A0A4R2H2N1-F1
#
_entry.id   AF-A0A4R2H2N1-F1
#
_cell.length_a   1.000
_cell.length_b   1.000
_cell.length_c   1.000
_cell.angle_alpha   90.00
_cell.angle_beta   90.00
_cell.angle_gamma   90.00
#
_symmetry.space_group_name_H-M   'P 1'
#
loop_
_entity.id
_entity.type
_entity.pdbx_description
1 polymer ?
#
loop_
_entity_poly.entity_id
_entity_poly.type
_entity_poly.pdbx_seq_one_letter_code
_entity_poly.pdbx_strand_id
1 'polypeptide(L)'
;MTLVLRPIAPDDVDALQELIESDPGYTERITGYPPGSSDAQSLLMMRPEHLPEDAKLVLGAFQDDRLVAVADLLRGYPNEHTAFIGLLEVHWNHQGLGLGKATYDEVQRYVETTWTEVRILRLAVVDTNAHIATGFWLRQGFEPTGEERPYRYDKLESTARLYEKQLTWAHPDLVVKESPVAGQGLFATKPIAQGTVVGQLSGRRVTTAELQELFKNPPVDTITIDDDEHLVLSNDPRPVVAYGNHSCDPNMWWIDAVTFEARRDIAAGDEVTSDYGTSTGVDFEMSCTCGSPLCRGVVTGEDWKRPELQSRYGDHWIPVLLRKQHAG
;
A
#
# COMPACT_ATOMS: atom_id res chain seq x y z
N MET A 1 -13.91 -22.25 8.68
CA MET A 1 -12.82 -22.32 9.66
C MET A 1 -12.05 -21.01 9.57
N THR A 2 -11.76 -20.38 10.70
CA THR A 2 -11.15 -19.05 10.75
C THR A 2 -9.64 -19.19 10.80
N LEU A 3 -8.94 -18.47 9.93
CA LEU A 3 -7.48 -18.38 9.95
C LEU A 3 -7.05 -17.42 11.07
N VAL A 4 -6.09 -17.80 11.90
CA VAL A 4 -5.54 -16.95 12.96
C VAL A 4 -4.08 -16.67 12.64
N LEU A 5 -3.73 -15.38 12.47
CA LEU A 5 -2.36 -14.95 12.26
C LEU A 5 -1.72 -14.54 13.59
N ARG A 6 -0.55 -15.10 13.92
CA ARG A 6 0.22 -14.72 15.11
C ARG A 6 1.73 -14.93 14.92
N PRO A 7 2.59 -14.26 15.72
CA PRO A 7 4.02 -14.57 15.73
C PRO A 7 4.27 -16.06 16.01
N ILE A 8 5.27 -16.63 15.33
CA ILE A 8 5.82 -17.95 15.63
C ILE A 8 6.51 -17.89 16.99
N ALA A 9 6.12 -18.77 17.90
CA ALA A 9 6.71 -18.94 19.22
C ALA A 9 7.76 -20.07 19.20
N PRO A 10 8.61 -20.19 20.23
CA PRO A 10 9.59 -21.28 20.32
C PRO A 10 8.98 -22.69 20.20
N ASP A 11 7.76 -22.89 20.71
CA ASP A 11 7.07 -24.18 20.67
C ASP A 11 6.52 -24.53 19.27
N ASP A 12 6.50 -23.57 18.33
CA ASP A 12 6.04 -23.77 16.96
C ASP A 12 7.18 -24.15 16.00
N VAL A 13 8.44 -24.17 16.44
CA VAL A 13 9.61 -24.35 15.57
C VAL A 13 9.57 -25.69 14.82
N ASP A 14 9.13 -26.77 15.48
CA ASP A 14 8.99 -28.08 14.86
C ASP A 14 7.89 -28.07 13.77
N ALA A 15 6.77 -27.40 14.03
CA ALA A 15 5.70 -27.25 13.05
C ALA A 15 6.12 -26.36 11.86
N LEU A 16 6.94 -25.34 12.11
CA LEU A 16 7.53 -24.51 11.06
C LEU A 16 8.51 -25.32 10.20
N GLN A 17 9.35 -26.15 10.82
CA GLN A 17 10.26 -27.04 10.12
C GLN A 17 9.49 -28.06 9.26
N GLU A 18 8.44 -28.69 9.80
CA GLU A 18 7.55 -29.57 9.02
C GLU A 18 6.93 -28.84 7.82
N LEU A 19 6.48 -27.59 8.01
CA LEU A 19 5.88 -26.80 6.94
C LEU A 19 6.87 -26.57 5.79
N ILE A 20 8.10 -26.13 6.10
CA ILE A 20 9.16 -25.89 5.10
C ILE A 20 9.53 -27.20 4.39
N GLU A 21 9.63 -28.30 5.14
CA GLU A 21 9.90 -29.64 4.58
C GLU A 21 8.76 -30.17 3.72
N SER A 22 7.54 -29.64 3.87
CA SER A 22 6.37 -30.10 3.12
C SER A 22 6.41 -29.70 1.63
N ASP A 23 7.08 -28.59 1.26
CA ASP A 23 7.30 -28.16 -0.12
C ASP A 23 8.81 -28.07 -0.45
N PRO A 24 9.50 -29.22 -0.57
CA PRO A 24 10.92 -29.22 -0.88
C PRO A 24 11.23 -28.56 -2.22
N GLY A 25 10.24 -28.51 -3.14
CA GLY A 25 10.38 -27.89 -4.43
C GLY A 25 10.64 -26.39 -4.33
N TYR A 26 10.04 -25.68 -3.36
CA TYR A 26 10.34 -24.27 -3.14
C TYR A 26 11.82 -24.08 -2.79
N THR A 27 12.30 -24.77 -1.76
CA THR A 27 13.69 -24.65 -1.28
C THR A 27 14.69 -25.07 -2.36
N GLU A 28 14.40 -26.13 -3.13
CA GLU A 28 15.25 -26.54 -4.26
C GLU A 28 15.34 -25.45 -5.34
N ARG A 29 14.22 -24.78 -5.66
CA ARG A 29 14.23 -23.70 -6.65
C ARG A 29 15.06 -22.50 -6.18
N ILE A 30 15.00 -22.14 -4.90
CA ILE A 30 15.67 -20.93 -4.38
C ILE A 30 17.07 -21.17 -3.82
N THR A 31 17.46 -22.40 -3.52
CA THR A 31 18.79 -22.72 -2.96
C THR A 31 19.60 -23.71 -3.81
N GLY A 32 18.95 -24.50 -4.66
CA GLY A 32 19.57 -25.64 -5.36
C GLY A 32 19.68 -26.92 -4.51
N TYR A 33 19.16 -26.90 -3.28
CA TYR A 33 19.22 -28.01 -2.32
C TYR A 33 17.83 -28.29 -1.71
N PRO A 34 17.55 -29.52 -1.25
CA PRO A 34 16.37 -29.79 -0.44
C PRO A 34 16.45 -29.05 0.91
N PRO A 35 15.32 -28.89 1.63
CA PRO A 35 15.30 -28.30 2.97
C PRO A 35 16.32 -28.93 3.93
N GLY A 36 17.03 -28.07 4.65
CA GLY A 36 17.94 -28.46 5.73
C GLY A 36 17.22 -28.57 7.08
N SER A 37 17.78 -29.35 8.00
CA SER A 37 17.21 -29.62 9.33
C SER A 37 17.14 -28.40 10.27
N SER A 38 17.67 -27.26 9.86
CA SER A 38 17.75 -26.02 10.64
C SER A 38 17.18 -24.82 9.88
N ASP A 39 16.40 -25.06 8.82
CA ASP A 39 15.85 -24.00 7.98
C ASP A 39 14.83 -23.16 8.74
N ALA A 40 14.00 -23.76 9.60
CA ALA A 40 13.08 -23.00 10.46
C ALA A 40 13.82 -22.05 11.40
N GLN A 41 14.89 -22.52 12.04
CA GLN A 41 15.73 -21.69 12.91
C GLN A 41 16.40 -20.56 12.12
N SER A 42 16.92 -20.88 10.93
CA SER A 42 17.55 -19.90 10.05
C SER A 42 16.56 -18.85 9.58
N LEU A 43 15.32 -19.25 9.23
CA LEU A 43 14.24 -18.35 8.86
C LEU A 43 13.87 -17.40 9.99
N LEU A 44 13.90 -17.84 11.26
CA LEU A 44 13.61 -16.98 12.42
C LEU A 44 14.72 -15.96 12.71
N MET A 45 15.97 -16.28 12.38
CA MET A 45 17.14 -15.48 12.77
C MET A 45 17.71 -14.60 11.64
N MET A 46 17.64 -15.04 10.38
CA MET A 46 18.33 -14.36 9.29
C MET A 46 17.69 -13.02 8.92
N ARG A 47 18.45 -11.94 9.07
CA ARG A 47 18.13 -10.58 8.68
C ARG A 47 19.40 -9.83 8.27
N PRO A 48 19.30 -8.73 7.51
CA PRO A 48 20.42 -7.81 7.31
C PRO A 48 21.03 -7.34 8.64
N GLU A 49 22.36 -7.36 8.75
CA GLU A 49 23.09 -7.04 10.00
C GLU A 49 22.81 -5.64 10.54
N HIS A 50 22.53 -4.68 9.66
CA HIS A 50 22.30 -3.28 10.02
C HIS A 50 20.88 -3.00 10.58
N LEU A 51 19.95 -3.95 10.44
CA LEU A 51 18.62 -3.79 11.03
C LEU A 51 18.67 -4.07 12.54
N PRO A 52 17.69 -3.63 13.34
CA PRO A 52 17.53 -4.10 14.71
C PRO A 52 16.88 -5.50 14.75
N GLU A 53 16.91 -6.17 15.91
CA GLU A 53 16.36 -7.53 16.06
C GLU A 53 14.85 -7.58 15.90
N ASP A 54 14.15 -6.58 16.45
CA ASP A 54 12.71 -6.42 16.36
C ASP A 54 12.20 -5.97 14.98
N ALA A 55 13.11 -5.70 14.04
CA ALA A 55 12.73 -5.50 12.63
C ALA A 55 12.29 -6.81 11.97
N LYS A 56 12.73 -7.97 12.48
CA LYS A 56 12.35 -9.26 11.90
C LYS A 56 11.15 -9.85 12.64
N LEU A 57 10.17 -10.30 11.87
CA LEU A 57 8.96 -10.92 12.38
C LEU A 57 8.55 -12.07 11.47
N VAL A 58 8.38 -13.25 12.06
CA VAL A 58 7.81 -14.41 11.36
C VAL A 58 6.41 -14.67 11.91
N LEU A 59 5.41 -14.57 11.05
CA LEU A 59 4.00 -14.78 11.35
C LEU A 59 3.57 -16.15 10.84
N GLY A 60 2.98 -16.97 11.71
CA GLY A 60 2.30 -18.20 11.35
C GLY A 60 0.81 -17.97 11.18
N ALA A 61 0.23 -18.58 10.14
CA ALA A 61 -1.21 -18.66 9.95
C ALA A 61 -1.70 -20.05 10.40
N PHE A 62 -2.59 -20.06 11.38
CA PHE A 62 -3.07 -21.26 12.05
C PHE A 62 -4.54 -21.52 11.73
N GLN A 63 -4.87 -22.79 11.51
CA GLN A 63 -6.23 -23.28 11.35
C GLN A 63 -6.40 -24.53 12.22
N ASP A 64 -7.34 -24.49 13.17
CA ASP A 64 -7.56 -25.57 14.15
C ASP A 64 -6.26 -25.98 14.87
N ASP A 65 -5.50 -24.98 15.35
CA ASP A 65 -4.18 -25.09 15.99
C ASP A 65 -3.06 -25.70 15.12
N ARG A 66 -3.32 -25.98 13.84
CA ARG A 66 -2.30 -26.41 12.88
C ARG A 66 -1.73 -25.22 12.12
N LEU A 67 -0.39 -25.16 12.03
CA LEU A 67 0.29 -24.22 11.15
C LEU A 67 0.05 -24.60 9.68
N VAL A 68 -0.62 -23.73 8.92
CA VAL A 68 -0.98 -23.98 7.51
C VAL A 68 -0.24 -23.06 6.54
N ALA A 69 0.29 -21.93 7.00
CA ALA A 69 1.15 -21.05 6.23
C ALA A 69 2.07 -20.23 7.15
N VAL A 70 3.16 -19.70 6.59
CA VAL A 70 4.09 -18.80 7.28
C VAL A 70 4.41 -17.61 6.39
N ALA A 71 4.66 -16.45 7.01
CA ALA A 71 5.19 -15.26 6.36
C ALA A 71 6.38 -14.69 7.14
N ASP A 72 7.49 -14.42 6.46
CA ASP A 72 8.66 -13.72 6.99
C ASP A 72 8.64 -12.26 6.56
N LEU A 73 8.80 -11.36 7.52
CA LEU A 73 8.71 -9.92 7.33
C LEU A 73 9.93 -9.21 7.92
N LEU A 74 10.43 -8.21 7.20
CA LEU A 74 11.39 -7.23 7.70
C LEU A 74 10.76 -5.83 7.69
N ARG A 75 10.56 -5.25 8.87
CA ARG A 75 10.11 -3.87 9.06
C ARG A 75 11.26 -2.91 8.78
N GLY A 76 10.99 -1.81 8.08
CA GLY A 76 11.98 -0.76 7.85
C GLY A 76 13.07 -1.12 6.83
N TYR A 77 12.79 -2.04 5.90
CA TYR A 77 13.74 -2.47 4.87
C TYR A 77 13.13 -2.37 3.46
N PRO A 78 13.80 -1.70 2.51
CA PRO A 78 15.13 -1.10 2.59
C PRO A 78 15.17 0.29 3.25
N ASN A 79 14.03 0.83 3.68
CA ASN A 79 13.92 2.11 4.38
C ASN A 79 12.78 2.05 5.41
N GLU A 80 12.71 3.03 6.29
CA GLU A 80 11.77 3.09 7.43
C GLU A 80 10.28 3.00 7.07
N HIS A 81 9.89 3.28 5.82
CA HIS A 81 8.50 3.25 5.35
C HIS A 81 8.14 1.97 4.57
N THR A 82 9.05 1.00 4.51
CA THR A 82 8.84 -0.23 3.75
C THR A 82 8.90 -1.46 4.65
N ALA A 83 7.95 -2.37 4.49
CA ALA A 83 8.03 -3.73 5.01
C ALA A 83 8.34 -4.71 3.88
N PHE A 84 9.37 -5.52 4.08
CA PHE A 84 9.81 -6.51 3.09
C PHE A 84 9.24 -7.87 3.44
N ILE A 85 8.58 -8.53 2.48
CA ILE A 85 8.13 -9.91 2.59
C ILE A 85 9.26 -10.81 2.08
N GLY A 86 9.96 -11.47 2.99
CA GLY A 86 11.05 -12.39 2.67
C GLY A 86 10.54 -13.75 2.18
N LEU A 87 9.45 -14.21 2.79
CA LEU A 87 8.80 -15.49 2.49
C LEU A 87 7.30 -15.37 2.70
N LEU A 88 6.52 -16.02 1.83
CA LEU A 88 5.16 -16.44 2.14
C LEU A 88 5.01 -17.85 1.59
N GLU A 89 4.83 -18.81 2.48
CA GLU A 89 4.78 -20.22 2.14
C GLU A 89 3.56 -20.88 2.75
N VAL A 90 2.88 -21.70 1.96
CA VAL A 90 1.70 -22.45 2.38
C VAL A 90 2.08 -23.92 2.41
N HIS A 91 1.75 -24.58 3.51
CA HIS A 91 1.96 -26.01 3.69
C HIS A 91 1.41 -26.78 2.47
N TRP A 92 2.20 -27.72 1.93
CA TRP A 92 1.89 -28.44 0.68
C TRP A 92 0.48 -29.03 0.60
N ASN A 93 0.03 -29.75 1.64
CA ASN A 93 -1.30 -30.36 1.72
C ASN A 93 -2.47 -29.36 1.74
N HIS A 94 -2.17 -28.06 1.80
CA HIS A 94 -3.12 -26.97 1.92
C HIS A 94 -2.99 -25.96 0.76
N GLN A 95 -2.16 -26.25 -0.24
CA GLN A 95 -2.03 -25.42 -1.44
C GLN A 95 -3.28 -25.50 -2.33
N GLY A 96 -3.55 -24.44 -3.09
CA GLY A 96 -4.71 -24.37 -4.00
C GLY A 96 -6.06 -24.14 -3.33
N LEU A 97 -6.11 -24.04 -2.00
CA LEU A 97 -7.34 -23.82 -1.21
C LEU A 97 -7.60 -22.33 -0.89
N GLY A 98 -6.87 -21.41 -1.53
CA GLY A 98 -6.97 -19.97 -1.27
C GLY A 98 -6.20 -19.47 -0.03
N LEU A 99 -5.54 -20.37 0.70
CA LEU A 99 -4.82 -20.03 1.94
C LEU A 99 -3.65 -19.07 1.74
N GLY A 100 -2.98 -19.08 0.58
CA GLY A 100 -1.94 -18.10 0.29
C GLY A 100 -2.49 -16.68 0.25
N LYS A 101 -3.65 -16.48 -0.39
CA LYS A 101 -4.34 -15.18 -0.42
C LYS A 101 -4.81 -14.80 0.98
N ALA A 102 -5.50 -15.71 1.69
CA ALA A 102 -6.01 -15.43 3.02
C ALA A 102 -4.89 -15.04 3.99
N THR A 103 -3.77 -15.77 3.96
CA THR A 103 -2.57 -15.46 4.76
C THR A 103 -2.01 -14.09 4.40
N TYR A 104 -1.88 -13.78 3.11
CA TYR A 104 -1.43 -12.47 2.66
C TYR A 104 -2.35 -11.34 3.12
N ASP A 105 -3.67 -11.50 3.01
CA ASP A 105 -4.64 -10.49 3.45
C ASP A 105 -4.50 -10.21 4.96
N GLU A 106 -4.30 -11.25 5.78
CA GLU A 106 -4.02 -11.11 7.22
C GLU A 106 -2.67 -10.42 7.47
N VAL A 107 -1.62 -10.77 6.71
CA VAL A 107 -0.30 -10.14 6.83
C VAL A 107 -0.36 -8.66 6.49
N GLN A 108 -1.04 -8.29 5.39
CA GLN A 108 -1.23 -6.90 5.02
C GLN A 108 -1.97 -6.15 6.13
N ARG A 109 -3.07 -6.72 6.66
CA ARG A 109 -3.82 -6.11 7.77
C ARG A 109 -2.95 -5.93 9.00
N TYR A 110 -2.12 -6.92 9.34
CA TYR A 110 -1.18 -6.81 10.46
C TYR A 110 -0.22 -5.63 10.26
N VAL A 111 0.37 -5.51 9.08
CA VAL A 111 1.29 -4.40 8.74
C VAL A 111 0.58 -3.05 8.82
N GLU A 112 -0.60 -2.92 8.20
CA GLU A 112 -1.39 -1.68 8.19
C GLU A 112 -1.83 -1.23 9.60
N THR A 113 -2.05 -2.18 10.52
CA THR A 113 -2.56 -1.88 11.88
C THR A 113 -1.45 -1.75 12.93
N THR A 114 -0.32 -2.43 12.74
CA THR A 114 0.75 -2.52 13.75
C THR A 114 1.98 -1.71 13.38
N TRP A 115 2.31 -1.60 12.10
CA TRP A 115 3.46 -0.85 11.60
C TRP A 115 2.97 0.40 10.87
N THR A 116 2.38 1.32 11.64
CA THR A 116 1.67 2.49 11.14
C THR A 116 2.54 3.48 10.36
N GLU A 117 3.86 3.32 10.33
CA GLU A 117 4.77 4.11 9.49
C GLU A 117 5.04 3.49 8.11
N VAL A 118 4.68 2.22 7.91
CA VAL A 118 4.86 1.50 6.65
C VAL A 118 3.81 1.93 5.64
N ARG A 119 4.27 2.25 4.44
CA ARG A 119 3.46 2.69 3.30
C ARG A 119 3.63 1.78 2.09
N ILE A 120 4.66 0.94 2.09
CA ILE A 120 5.04 0.09 0.97
C ILE A 120 5.26 -1.33 1.49
N LEU A 121 4.61 -2.31 0.85
CA LEU A 121 5.04 -3.70 0.93
C LEU A 121 5.98 -3.98 -0.24
N ARG A 122 7.13 -4.58 0.04
CA ARG A 122 8.13 -4.94 -0.96
C ARG A 122 8.47 -6.40 -0.88
N LEU A 123 8.81 -7.02 -2.01
CA LEU A 123 9.30 -8.40 -2.04
C LEU A 123 10.27 -8.63 -3.20
N ALA A 124 10.97 -9.75 -3.15
CA ALA A 124 11.78 -10.25 -4.25
C ALA A 124 11.26 -11.60 -4.74
N VAL A 125 11.27 -11.80 -6.06
CA VAL A 125 11.06 -13.11 -6.69
C VAL A 125 12.34 -13.52 -7.39
N VAL A 126 12.93 -14.65 -6.97
CA VAL A 126 14.08 -15.25 -7.65
C VAL A 126 13.62 -15.88 -8.97
N ASP A 127 14.36 -15.67 -10.06
CA ASP A 127 13.96 -16.08 -11.40
C ASP A 127 13.67 -17.59 -11.52
N THR A 128 14.37 -18.43 -10.74
CA THR A 128 14.11 -19.88 -10.65
C THR A 128 12.73 -20.23 -10.09
N ASN A 129 12.09 -19.33 -9.34
CA ASN A 129 10.75 -19.51 -8.76
C ASN A 129 9.67 -18.62 -9.43
N ALA A 130 10.05 -17.76 -10.39
CA ALA A 130 9.16 -16.75 -10.98
C ALA A 130 7.91 -17.34 -11.65
N HIS A 131 8.06 -18.46 -12.36
CA HIS A 131 6.95 -19.14 -13.05
C HIS A 131 5.83 -19.62 -12.11
N ILE A 132 6.09 -19.76 -10.81
CA ILE A 132 5.09 -20.11 -9.78
C ILE A 132 4.62 -18.87 -9.03
N ALA A 133 5.54 -18.03 -8.57
CA ALA A 133 5.24 -16.95 -7.62
C ALA A 133 4.68 -15.67 -8.28
N THR A 134 5.14 -15.31 -9.48
CA THR A 134 4.85 -13.98 -10.05
C THR A 134 3.35 -13.75 -10.23
N GLY A 135 2.63 -14.74 -10.75
CA GLY A 135 1.18 -14.62 -10.95
C GLY A 135 0.40 -14.42 -9.63
N PHE A 136 0.88 -15.01 -8.53
CA PHE A 136 0.26 -14.83 -7.21
C PHE A 136 0.40 -13.39 -6.72
N TRP A 137 1.62 -12.84 -6.76
CA TRP A 137 1.91 -11.49 -6.28
C TRP A 137 1.26 -10.39 -7.11
N LEU A 138 1.22 -10.53 -8.44
CA LEU A 138 0.49 -9.60 -9.31
C LEU A 138 -1.00 -9.54 -8.96
N ARG A 139 -1.63 -10.69 -8.66
CA ARG A 139 -3.03 -10.74 -8.20
C ARG A 139 -3.24 -10.12 -6.81
N GLN A 140 -2.20 -10.03 -6.00
CA GLN A 140 -2.25 -9.34 -4.71
C GLN A 140 -2.03 -7.83 -4.86
N GLY A 141 -1.82 -7.32 -6.07
CA GLY A 141 -1.62 -5.90 -6.35
C GLY A 141 -0.16 -5.44 -6.26
N PHE A 142 0.80 -6.36 -6.25
CA PHE A 142 2.20 -5.99 -6.42
C PHE A 142 2.51 -5.70 -7.88
N GLU A 143 3.33 -4.69 -8.11
CA GLU A 143 3.81 -4.26 -9.43
C GLU A 143 5.34 -4.44 -9.51
N PRO A 144 5.89 -4.83 -10.67
CA PRO A 144 7.33 -4.92 -10.84
C PRO A 144 7.97 -3.53 -10.80
N THR A 145 9.03 -3.37 -10.02
CA THR A 145 9.77 -2.10 -9.91
C THR A 145 10.74 -1.86 -11.07
N GLY A 146 11.06 -2.91 -11.83
CA GLY A 146 12.15 -2.91 -12.81
C GLY A 146 13.55 -3.09 -12.19
N GLU A 147 13.67 -3.06 -10.86
CA GLU A 147 14.93 -3.33 -10.16
C GLU A 147 15.22 -4.84 -10.15
N GLU A 148 16.49 -5.17 -10.43
CA GLU A 148 17.04 -6.52 -10.38
C GLU A 148 18.26 -6.55 -9.46
N ARG A 149 18.42 -7.65 -8.73
CA ARG A 149 19.59 -7.89 -7.89
C ARG A 149 20.19 -9.26 -8.18
N PRO A 150 21.54 -9.38 -8.24
CA PRO A 150 22.17 -10.69 -8.27
C PRO A 150 21.74 -11.51 -7.06
N TYR A 151 21.32 -12.75 -7.30
CA TYR A 151 20.95 -13.70 -6.26
C TYR A 151 21.92 -14.87 -6.29
N ARG A 152 22.56 -15.16 -5.17
CA ARG A 152 23.53 -16.24 -5.04
C ARG A 152 23.27 -17.01 -3.76
N TYR A 153 23.12 -18.33 -3.88
CA TYR A 153 23.07 -19.25 -2.76
C TYR A 153 23.99 -20.42 -3.04
N ASP A 154 25.13 -20.49 -2.34
CA ASP A 154 26.22 -21.44 -2.61
C ASP A 154 26.58 -21.52 -4.11
N LYS A 155 26.19 -22.58 -4.81
CA LYS A 155 26.45 -22.79 -6.25
C LYS A 155 25.34 -22.28 -7.17
N LEU A 156 24.17 -21.95 -6.62
CA LEU A 156 23.07 -21.40 -7.40
C LEU A 156 23.32 -19.91 -7.64
N GLU A 157 23.42 -19.52 -8.92
CA GLU A 157 23.42 -18.14 -9.35
C GLU A 157 22.12 -17.84 -10.12
N SER A 158 21.45 -16.74 -9.78
CA SER A 158 20.20 -16.31 -10.39
C SER A 158 20.04 -14.79 -10.25
N THR A 159 18.85 -14.29 -10.57
CA THR A 159 18.46 -12.89 -10.41
C THR A 159 17.21 -12.81 -9.55
N ALA A 160 17.19 -11.87 -8.60
CA ALA A 160 16.01 -11.51 -7.83
C ALA A 160 15.38 -10.25 -8.42
N ARG A 161 14.09 -10.32 -8.77
CA ARG A 161 13.31 -9.20 -9.30
C ARG A 161 12.43 -8.61 -8.22
N LEU A 162 12.42 -7.29 -8.10
CA LEU A 162 11.78 -6.59 -7.00
C LEU A 162 10.38 -6.14 -7.39
N TYR A 163 9.43 -6.35 -6.48
CA TYR A 163 8.04 -5.96 -6.62
C TYR A 163 7.60 -5.14 -5.41
N GLU A 164 6.72 -4.17 -5.66
CA GLU A 164 6.16 -3.32 -4.61
C GLU A 164 4.65 -3.21 -4.72
N LYS A 165 4.02 -2.99 -3.57
CA LYS A 165 2.63 -2.61 -3.46
C LYS A 165 2.53 -1.40 -2.54
N GLN A 166 1.92 -0.34 -3.06
CA GLN A 166 1.57 0.84 -2.29
C GLN A 166 0.39 0.53 -1.37
N LEU A 167 0.49 0.91 -0.10
CA LEU A 167 -0.58 0.79 0.89
C LEU A 167 -1.36 2.09 0.99
N THR A 168 -2.64 1.99 1.33
CA THR A 168 -3.42 3.17 1.71
C THR A 168 -3.00 3.57 3.12
N TRP A 169 -2.55 4.82 3.28
CA TRP A 169 -1.92 5.29 4.51
C TRP A 169 -2.40 6.70 4.88
N ALA A 170 -2.50 6.95 6.18
CA ALA A 170 -2.76 8.27 6.74
C ALA A 170 -1.74 8.56 7.84
N HIS A 171 -1.32 9.81 7.96
CA HIS A 171 -0.41 10.23 9.01
C HIS A 171 -1.00 9.87 10.40
N PRO A 172 -0.20 9.30 11.33
CA PRO A 172 -0.71 8.75 12.59
C PRO A 172 -1.33 9.80 13.52
N ASP A 173 -0.99 11.07 13.33
CA ASP A 173 -1.63 12.22 14.01
C ASP A 173 -2.89 12.74 13.28
N LEU A 174 -3.59 11.89 12.54
CA LEU A 174 -4.87 12.22 11.92
C LEU A 174 -5.99 11.38 12.52
N VAL A 175 -7.15 12.02 12.71
CA VAL A 175 -8.34 11.37 13.26
C VAL A 175 -9.60 11.83 12.53
N VAL A 176 -10.54 10.91 12.32
CA VAL A 176 -11.85 11.23 11.75
C VAL A 176 -12.73 11.89 12.81
N LYS A 177 -13.30 13.06 12.49
CA LYS A 177 -14.25 13.79 13.34
C LYS A 177 -15.39 14.34 12.48
N GLU A 178 -16.41 14.90 13.14
CA GLU A 178 -17.43 15.69 12.44
C GLU A 178 -16.78 16.90 11.75
N SER A 179 -17.19 17.15 10.51
CA SER A 179 -16.67 18.23 9.68
C SER A 179 -17.77 19.20 9.25
N PRO A 180 -17.50 20.51 9.30
CA PRO A 180 -18.40 21.52 8.75
C PRO A 180 -18.44 21.51 7.21
N VAL A 181 -17.49 20.82 6.54
CA VAL A 181 -17.41 20.76 5.08
C VAL A 181 -18.34 19.68 4.52
N ALA A 182 -18.25 18.46 5.03
CA ALA A 182 -18.97 17.30 4.46
C ALA A 182 -19.41 16.26 5.51
N GLY A 183 -19.80 16.68 6.70
CA GLY A 183 -20.33 15.81 7.76
C GLY A 183 -19.24 15.08 8.54
N GLN A 184 -18.31 14.38 7.88
CA GLN A 184 -17.09 13.84 8.50
C GLN A 184 -15.86 14.35 7.77
N GLY A 185 -14.75 14.53 8.48
CA GLY A 185 -13.49 15.01 7.95
C GLY A 185 -12.29 14.48 8.73
N LEU A 186 -11.10 14.73 8.20
CA LEU A 186 -9.85 14.26 8.76
C LEU A 186 -9.11 15.42 9.44
N PHE A 187 -8.77 15.29 10.71
CA PHE A 187 -8.24 16.39 11.53
C PHE A 187 -6.90 16.03 12.14
N ALA A 188 -5.99 17.01 12.16
CA ALA A 188 -4.70 16.87 12.83
C ALA A 188 -4.87 16.85 14.36
N THR A 189 -4.27 15.88 15.04
CA THR A 189 -4.23 15.82 16.52
C THR A 189 -3.00 16.53 17.09
N LYS A 190 -1.97 16.75 16.26
CA LYS A 190 -0.75 17.47 16.58
C LYS A 190 -0.38 18.39 15.41
N PRO A 191 0.49 19.40 15.61
CA PRO A 191 1.01 20.18 14.49
C PRO A 191 1.74 19.30 13.49
N ILE A 192 1.48 19.48 12.19
CA ILE A 192 2.16 18.82 11.09
C ILE A 192 2.91 19.89 10.29
N ALA A 193 4.21 19.74 10.13
CA ALA A 193 5.04 20.73 9.44
C ALA A 193 4.80 20.69 7.93
N GLN A 194 4.92 21.83 7.27
CA GLN A 194 5.01 21.92 5.81
C GLN A 194 6.07 20.93 5.29
N GLY A 195 5.80 20.26 4.16
CA GLY A 195 6.71 19.27 3.61
C GLY A 195 6.51 17.84 4.14
N THR A 196 5.65 17.65 5.14
CA THR A 196 5.39 16.33 5.70
C THR A 196 4.39 15.55 4.86
N VAL A 197 4.66 14.28 4.55
CA VAL A 197 3.67 13.40 3.90
C VAL A 197 2.50 13.16 4.86
N VAL A 198 1.28 13.48 4.40
CA VAL A 198 0.06 13.45 5.21
C VAL A 198 -0.80 12.23 4.91
N GLY A 199 -0.77 11.73 3.67
CA GLY A 199 -1.57 10.58 3.28
C GLY A 199 -1.11 10.00 1.95
N GLN A 200 -1.46 8.74 1.72
CA GLN A 200 -1.18 8.02 0.50
C GLN A 200 -2.38 7.17 0.13
N LEU A 201 -2.76 7.20 -1.14
CA LEU A 201 -3.89 6.44 -1.67
C LEU A 201 -3.42 5.15 -2.33
N SER A 202 -4.17 4.08 -2.08
CA SER A 202 -4.11 2.83 -2.83
C SER A 202 -5.53 2.30 -3.00
N GLY A 203 -5.71 1.37 -3.93
CA GLY A 203 -7.03 0.95 -4.35
C GLY A 203 -7.03 0.12 -5.62
N ARG A 204 -8.23 -0.09 -6.15
CA ARG A 204 -8.42 -0.82 -7.40
C ARG A 204 -8.22 0.14 -8.57
N ARG A 205 -7.27 -0.18 -9.45
CA ARG A 205 -7.14 0.46 -10.76
C ARG A 205 -8.29 0.02 -11.67
N VAL A 206 -8.92 0.98 -12.34
CA VAL A 206 -10.04 0.76 -13.28
C VAL A 206 -9.91 1.66 -14.51
N THR A 207 -10.45 1.19 -15.62
CA THR A 207 -10.62 2.01 -16.84
C THR A 207 -11.70 3.07 -16.66
N THR A 208 -11.75 4.06 -17.55
CA THR A 208 -12.82 5.08 -17.53
C THR A 208 -14.20 4.45 -17.70
N ALA A 209 -14.31 3.43 -18.56
CA ALA A 209 -15.56 2.71 -18.78
C ALA A 209 -16.02 1.97 -17.50
N GLU A 210 -15.12 1.29 -16.82
CA GLU A 210 -15.43 0.64 -15.54
C GLU A 210 -15.79 1.67 -14.45
N LEU A 211 -15.10 2.81 -14.38
CA LEU A 211 -15.43 3.87 -13.44
C LEU A 211 -16.84 4.42 -13.66
N GLN A 212 -17.24 4.63 -14.91
CA GLN A 212 -18.60 5.06 -15.26
C GLN A 212 -19.67 4.05 -14.81
N GLU A 213 -19.38 2.75 -14.89
CA GLU A 213 -20.27 1.72 -14.35
C GLU A 213 -20.36 1.77 -12.81
N LEU A 214 -19.23 2.02 -12.12
CA LEU A 214 -19.20 2.16 -10.67
C LEU A 214 -20.01 3.37 -10.19
N PHE A 215 -19.96 4.50 -10.92
CA PHE A 215 -20.74 5.69 -10.59
C PHE A 215 -22.26 5.50 -10.64
N LYS A 216 -22.76 4.39 -11.23
CA LYS A 216 -24.19 4.03 -11.15
C LYS A 216 -24.61 3.58 -9.75
N ASN A 217 -23.66 3.21 -8.89
CA ASN A 217 -23.89 2.77 -7.51
C ASN A 217 -22.99 3.54 -6.52
N PRO A 218 -23.23 4.84 -6.30
CA PRO A 218 -22.44 5.67 -5.39
C PRO A 218 -22.62 5.26 -3.91
N PRO A 219 -21.71 5.67 -3.01
CA PRO A 219 -20.56 6.55 -3.24
C PRO A 219 -19.35 5.84 -3.86
N VAL A 220 -18.55 6.57 -4.64
CA VAL A 220 -17.29 6.09 -5.25
C VAL A 220 -16.22 7.15 -5.01
N ASP A 221 -15.25 6.84 -4.14
CA ASP A 221 -14.07 7.69 -3.93
C ASP A 221 -13.00 7.30 -4.97
N THR A 222 -12.62 8.25 -5.82
CA THR A 222 -11.70 7.99 -6.94
C THR A 222 -10.79 9.17 -7.23
N ILE A 223 -9.62 8.88 -7.78
CA ILE A 223 -8.73 9.87 -8.41
C ILE A 223 -8.34 9.40 -9.81
N THR A 224 -7.98 10.33 -10.68
CA THR A 224 -7.44 10.00 -12.01
C THR A 224 -5.95 9.69 -11.87
N ILE A 225 -5.47 8.65 -12.54
CA ILE A 225 -4.05 8.25 -12.54
C ILE A 225 -3.43 8.52 -13.92
N ASP A 226 -4.15 8.14 -14.97
CA ASP A 226 -3.77 8.36 -16.37
C ASP A 226 -5.01 8.59 -17.25
N ASP A 227 -4.83 8.75 -18.56
CA ASP A 227 -5.90 9.14 -19.50
C ASP A 227 -7.09 8.15 -19.52
N ASP A 228 -6.83 6.85 -19.36
CA ASP A 228 -7.87 5.82 -19.21
C ASP A 228 -7.64 4.95 -17.97
N GLU A 229 -7.07 5.54 -16.91
CA GLU A 229 -6.81 4.83 -15.67
C GLU A 229 -7.17 5.67 -14.45
N HIS A 230 -7.94 5.07 -13.54
CA HIS A 230 -8.41 5.67 -12.31
C HIS A 230 -8.17 4.75 -11.13
N LEU A 231 -7.94 5.32 -9.95
CA LEU A 231 -7.78 4.59 -8.70
C LEU A 231 -9.05 4.74 -7.86
N VAL A 232 -9.75 3.63 -7.64
CA VAL A 232 -10.94 3.57 -6.79
C VAL A 232 -10.57 3.03 -5.42
N LEU A 233 -10.86 3.80 -4.37
CA LEU A 233 -10.56 3.43 -3.00
C LEU A 233 -11.58 2.42 -2.47
N SER A 234 -11.17 1.63 -1.47
CA SER A 234 -12.11 0.74 -0.78
C SER A 234 -13.12 1.56 0.02
N ASN A 235 -14.38 1.13 0.04
CA ASN A 235 -15.43 1.68 0.91
C ASN A 235 -15.78 0.75 2.08
N ASP A 236 -15.25 -0.48 2.12
CA ASP A 236 -15.52 -1.46 3.17
C ASP A 236 -14.24 -2.24 3.56
N PRO A 237 -13.61 -1.90 4.69
CA PRO A 237 -13.82 -0.66 5.44
C PRO A 237 -13.33 0.55 4.62
N ARG A 238 -13.95 1.71 4.84
CA ARG A 238 -13.46 2.97 4.26
C ARG A 238 -12.15 3.38 4.95
N PRO A 239 -11.05 3.61 4.21
CA PRO A 239 -9.78 3.97 4.81
C PRO A 239 -9.80 5.38 5.40
N VAL A 240 -9.04 5.61 6.47
CA VAL A 240 -9.00 6.90 7.19
C VAL A 240 -8.66 8.09 6.27
N VAL A 241 -7.75 7.90 5.32
CA VAL A 241 -7.36 8.96 4.37
C VAL A 241 -8.50 9.40 3.45
N ALA A 242 -9.51 8.54 3.20
CA ALA A 242 -10.66 8.85 2.35
C ALA A 242 -11.69 9.79 3.01
N TYR A 243 -11.45 10.20 4.26
CA TYR A 243 -12.19 11.27 4.93
C TYR A 243 -11.58 12.66 4.68
N GLY A 244 -10.53 12.77 3.87
CA GLY A 244 -9.97 14.05 3.44
C GLY A 244 -10.97 14.84 2.57
N ASN A 245 -11.34 16.02 3.04
CA ASN A 245 -12.36 16.85 2.39
C ASN A 245 -11.78 17.88 1.43
N HIS A 246 -12.67 18.44 0.63
CA HIS A 246 -12.31 19.49 -0.30
C HIS A 246 -12.14 20.87 0.35
N SER A 247 -11.10 21.61 -0.06
CA SER A 247 -11.04 23.08 0.06
C SER A 247 -10.47 23.70 -1.22
N CYS A 248 -11.00 24.85 -1.64
CA CYS A 248 -10.45 25.64 -2.75
C CYS A 248 -9.12 26.35 -2.42
N ASP A 249 -8.75 26.38 -1.14
CA ASP A 249 -7.40 26.73 -0.68
C ASP A 249 -6.95 25.70 0.35
N PRO A 250 -6.53 24.51 -0.10
CA PRO A 250 -6.25 23.38 0.77
C PRO A 250 -4.94 23.57 1.55
N ASN A 251 -4.78 22.83 2.64
CA ASN A 251 -3.51 22.72 3.37
C ASN A 251 -2.69 21.47 2.98
N MET A 252 -3.23 20.60 2.13
CA MET A 252 -2.47 19.55 1.44
C MET A 252 -2.38 19.80 -0.06
N TRP A 253 -1.40 19.16 -0.69
CA TRP A 253 -1.25 19.11 -2.15
C TRP A 253 -0.63 17.79 -2.60
N TRP A 254 -0.69 17.50 -3.90
CA TRP A 254 -0.11 16.29 -4.48
C TRP A 254 1.38 16.45 -4.71
N ILE A 255 2.15 15.40 -4.45
CA ILE A 255 3.59 15.31 -4.80
C ILE A 255 3.87 14.22 -5.84
N ASP A 256 2.92 13.32 -6.04
CA ASP A 256 2.88 12.32 -7.10
C ASP A 256 1.42 11.96 -7.42
N ALA A 257 1.17 10.84 -8.10
CA ALA A 257 -0.17 10.42 -8.49
C ALA A 257 -1.09 10.03 -7.32
N VAL A 258 -0.54 9.66 -6.16
CA VAL A 258 -1.29 9.05 -5.05
C VAL A 258 -0.93 9.59 -3.66
N THR A 259 0.11 10.41 -3.54
CA THR A 259 0.65 10.88 -2.26
C THR A 259 0.37 12.36 -2.04
N PHE A 260 -0.07 12.68 -0.82
CA PHE A 260 -0.29 14.03 -0.34
C PHE A 260 0.82 14.49 0.62
N GLU A 261 1.17 15.76 0.52
CA GLU A 261 2.06 16.45 1.43
C GLU A 261 1.40 17.71 2.00
N ALA A 262 1.81 18.12 3.20
CA ALA A 262 1.40 19.38 3.81
C ALA A 262 1.96 20.56 3.01
N ARG A 263 1.08 21.30 2.34
CA ARG A 263 1.40 22.51 1.55
C ARG A 263 1.90 23.67 2.42
N ARG A 264 1.52 23.66 3.70
CA ARG A 264 1.85 24.64 4.74
C ARG A 264 1.75 23.97 6.11
N ASP A 265 2.28 24.60 7.15
CA ASP A 265 2.09 24.11 8.51
C ASP A 265 0.60 23.96 8.83
N ILE A 266 0.24 22.81 9.42
CA ILE A 266 -1.11 22.45 9.81
C ILE A 266 -1.14 22.44 11.33
N ALA A 267 -2.01 23.25 11.95
CA ALA A 267 -2.09 23.29 13.40
C ALA A 267 -2.86 22.08 13.95
N ALA A 268 -2.61 21.74 15.21
CA ALA A 268 -3.45 20.77 15.91
C ALA A 268 -4.91 21.27 15.94
N GLY A 269 -5.83 20.41 15.53
CA GLY A 269 -7.25 20.72 15.42
C GLY A 269 -7.69 21.19 14.04
N ASP A 270 -6.77 21.48 13.11
CA ASP A 270 -7.13 21.83 11.74
C ASP A 270 -7.59 20.59 10.96
N GLU A 271 -8.57 20.81 10.08
CA GLU A 271 -9.00 19.80 9.10
C GLU A 271 -7.98 19.76 7.95
N VAL A 272 -7.50 18.56 7.61
CA VAL A 272 -6.68 18.37 6.42
C VAL A 272 -7.59 18.28 5.20
N THR A 273 -7.30 19.10 4.20
CA THR A 273 -8.12 19.23 2.99
C THR A 273 -7.25 19.21 1.74
N SER A 274 -7.82 18.75 0.62
CA SER A 274 -7.20 18.79 -0.71
C SER A 274 -8.11 19.50 -1.72
N ASP A 275 -7.56 19.89 -2.86
CA ASP A 275 -8.37 20.44 -3.95
C ASP A 275 -8.77 19.29 -4.90
N TYR A 276 -10.05 18.93 -4.97
CA TYR A 276 -10.47 17.81 -5.83
C TYR A 276 -10.23 18.10 -7.32
N GLY A 277 -10.25 19.37 -7.72
CA GLY A 277 -9.92 19.76 -9.10
C GLY A 277 -8.46 19.47 -9.48
N THR A 278 -7.57 19.23 -8.50
CA THR A 278 -6.16 18.86 -8.77
C THR A 278 -5.92 17.36 -8.90
N SER A 279 -6.97 16.54 -8.76
CA SER A 279 -6.92 15.07 -8.87
C SER A 279 -8.00 14.43 -9.76
N THR A 280 -8.89 15.24 -10.33
CA THR A 280 -10.01 14.76 -11.14
C THR A 280 -9.84 15.21 -12.59
N GLY A 281 -9.71 14.25 -13.51
CA GLY A 281 -9.59 14.49 -14.95
C GLY A 281 -10.72 13.87 -15.78
N VAL A 282 -11.85 13.56 -15.14
CA VAL A 282 -13.07 13.01 -15.75
C VAL A 282 -14.21 14.05 -15.69
N ASP A 283 -15.33 13.76 -16.36
CA ASP A 283 -16.54 14.56 -16.21
C ASP A 283 -17.01 14.54 -14.75
N PHE A 284 -16.82 15.67 -14.08
CA PHE A 284 -17.06 15.88 -12.66
C PHE A 284 -17.42 17.34 -12.45
N GLU A 285 -18.47 17.56 -11.68
CA GLU A 285 -18.87 18.87 -11.21
C GLU A 285 -19.42 18.75 -9.79
N MET A 286 -19.01 19.66 -8.91
CA MET A 286 -19.47 19.73 -7.53
C MET A 286 -19.70 21.18 -7.13
N SER A 287 -20.91 21.49 -6.63
CA SER A 287 -21.17 22.75 -5.93
C SER A 287 -20.38 22.81 -4.63
N CYS A 288 -19.59 23.88 -4.45
CA CYS A 288 -18.63 24.01 -3.37
C CYS A 288 -19.02 25.12 -2.38
N THR A 289 -19.02 24.77 -1.10
CA THR A 289 -19.27 25.67 0.04
C THR A 289 -18.20 25.53 1.12
N CYS A 290 -16.96 25.17 0.73
CA CYS A 290 -15.84 24.82 1.64
C CYS A 290 -15.41 25.91 2.65
N GLY A 291 -16.01 27.11 2.63
CA GLY A 291 -15.73 28.18 3.58
C GLY A 291 -14.44 28.97 3.32
N SER A 292 -13.59 28.54 2.38
CA SER A 292 -12.40 29.30 1.99
C SER A 292 -12.77 30.68 1.43
N PRO A 293 -12.02 31.76 1.76
CA PRO A 293 -12.15 33.06 1.08
C PRO A 293 -11.90 32.99 -0.43
N LEU A 294 -11.23 31.93 -0.90
CA LEU A 294 -10.92 31.65 -2.29
C LEU A 294 -11.87 30.59 -2.89
N CYS A 295 -13.03 30.35 -2.26
CA CYS A 295 -14.03 29.40 -2.74
C CYS A 295 -14.44 29.72 -4.18
N ARG A 296 -14.36 28.71 -5.05
CA ARG A 296 -14.74 28.81 -6.47
C ARG A 296 -16.24 28.70 -6.71
N GLY A 297 -17.01 28.27 -5.71
CA GLY A 297 -18.44 27.98 -5.83
C GLY A 297 -18.77 26.70 -6.60
N VAL A 298 -17.98 26.36 -7.62
CA VAL A 298 -18.06 25.09 -8.36
C VAL A 298 -16.64 24.57 -8.59
N VAL A 299 -16.45 23.26 -8.37
CA VAL A 299 -15.21 22.51 -8.66
C VAL A 299 -15.50 21.54 -9.78
N THR A 300 -14.61 21.44 -10.77
CA THR A 300 -14.81 20.58 -11.94
C THR A 300 -13.58 19.77 -12.28
N GLY A 301 -13.76 18.70 -13.08
CA GLY A 301 -12.64 17.94 -13.66
C GLY A 301 -11.82 18.69 -14.71
N GLU A 302 -12.19 19.94 -15.00
CA GLU A 302 -11.51 20.82 -15.97
C GLU A 302 -10.80 22.00 -15.28
N ASP A 303 -10.75 22.02 -13.95
CA ASP A 303 -10.10 23.07 -13.17
C ASP A 303 -8.59 23.17 -13.46
N TRP A 304 -7.97 22.10 -13.98
CA TRP A 304 -6.58 22.11 -14.45
C TRP A 304 -6.32 23.10 -15.60
N LYS A 305 -7.35 23.54 -16.33
CA LYS A 305 -7.23 24.55 -17.40
C LYS A 305 -7.13 25.99 -16.90
N ARG A 306 -7.35 26.23 -15.61
CA ARG A 306 -7.49 27.58 -15.04
C ARG A 306 -6.13 28.19 -14.71
N PRO A 307 -5.71 29.29 -15.37
CA PRO A 307 -4.37 29.86 -15.18
C PRO A 307 -4.07 30.28 -13.73
N GLU A 308 -5.08 30.75 -13.00
CA GLU A 308 -4.93 31.14 -11.61
C GLU A 308 -4.67 29.96 -10.67
N LEU A 309 -5.18 28.76 -10.99
CA LEU A 309 -4.90 27.54 -10.23
C LEU A 309 -3.54 26.97 -10.62
N GLN A 310 -3.20 26.97 -11.92
CA GLN A 310 -1.87 26.57 -12.41
C GLN A 310 -0.77 27.38 -11.70
N SER A 311 -0.93 28.71 -11.66
CA SER A 311 0.03 29.57 -10.97
C SER A 311 0.09 29.35 -9.46
N ARG A 312 -1.02 28.95 -8.82
CA ARG A 312 -1.09 28.75 -7.36
C ARG A 312 -0.47 27.42 -6.93
N TYR A 313 -0.71 26.37 -7.68
CA TYR A 313 -0.28 25.02 -7.34
C TYR A 313 1.06 24.64 -7.98
N GLY A 314 1.49 25.33 -9.05
CA GLY A 314 2.72 24.98 -9.76
C GLY A 314 2.66 23.53 -10.23
N ASP A 315 3.66 22.74 -9.86
CA ASP A 315 3.78 21.32 -10.21
C ASP A 315 3.00 20.38 -9.26
N HIS A 316 2.21 20.90 -8.32
CA HIS A 316 1.49 20.10 -7.32
C HIS A 316 0.09 19.65 -7.77
N TRP A 317 0.06 18.94 -8.90
CA TRP A 317 -1.11 18.25 -9.43
C TRP A 317 -0.77 16.78 -9.66
N ILE A 318 -1.78 15.92 -9.79
CA ILE A 318 -1.52 14.56 -10.26
C ILE A 318 -0.85 14.60 -11.65
N PRO A 319 0.08 13.67 -11.97
CA PRO A 319 0.94 13.77 -13.16
C PRO A 319 0.20 13.92 -14.48
N VAL A 320 -0.93 13.21 -14.67
CA VAL A 320 -1.73 13.30 -15.90
C VAL A 320 -2.27 14.71 -16.16
N LEU A 321 -2.64 15.45 -15.11
CA LEU A 321 -3.13 16.83 -15.26
C LEU A 321 -1.99 17.80 -15.59
N LEU A 322 -0.80 17.64 -14.99
CA LEU A 322 0.39 18.41 -15.38
C LEU A 322 0.74 18.19 -16.85
N ARG A 323 0.75 16.93 -17.30
CA ARG A 323 1.00 16.60 -18.71
C ARG A 323 0.01 17.32 -19.63
N LYS A 324 -1.27 17.34 -19.27
CA LYS A 324 -2.32 18.05 -20.02
C LYS A 324 -2.12 19.57 -20.03
N GLN A 325 -1.72 20.16 -18.90
CA GLN A 325 -1.40 21.60 -18.81
C GLN A 325 -0.23 22.00 -19.72
N HIS A 326 0.79 21.14 -19.84
CA HIS A 326 1.99 21.42 -20.63
C HIS A 326 1.83 21.08 -22.12
N ALA A 327 0.83 20.27 -22.46
CA ALA A 327 0.53 19.90 -23.85
C ALA A 327 -0.37 20.92 -24.58
N GLY A 328 -1.05 21.80 -23.84
CA GLY A 328 -1.89 22.88 -24.35
C GLY A 328 -1.16 24.22 -24.46
#